data_AF-A0A7Y0SIQ6-F1
#
_entry.id   AF-A0A7Y0SIQ6-F1
#
_cell.length_a   1.000
_cell.length_b   1.000
_cell.length_c   1.000
_cell.angle_alpha   90.00
_cell.angle_beta   90.00
_cell.angle_gamma   90.00
#
_symmetry.space_group_name_H-M   'P 1'
#
loop_
_entity.id
_entity.type
_entity.pdbx_description
1 polymer ?
#
loop_
_entity_poly.entity_id
_entity_poly.type
_entity_poly.pdbx_seq_one_letter_code
_entity_poly.pdbx_strand_id
1 'polypeptide(L)'
;QLSIVHRLPQNYRWSAGFAGSKVEPIPQNGQSTENSLVALKLLSPAGDSAWSVMHKLSQALSDIEVPCSVLECEGEPCLFV
;
A
#
# COMPACT_ATOMS: atom_id res chain seq x y z
N GLN A 1 -21.41 -1.82 -6.27
CA GLN A 1 -20.60 -0.61 -6.01
C GLN A 1 -19.18 -0.92 -6.46
N LEU A 2 -18.56 -0.03 -7.24
CA LEU A 2 -17.18 -0.20 -7.70
C LEU A 2 -16.23 0.40 -6.66
N SER A 3 -15.18 -0.34 -6.30
CA SER A 3 -14.10 0.19 -5.46
C SER A 3 -13.13 0.97 -6.33
N ILE A 4 -12.79 2.18 -5.92
CA ILE A 4 -11.85 3.04 -6.64
C ILE A 4 -10.55 3.07 -5.85
N VAL A 5 -9.46 2.71 -6.50
CA VAL A 5 -8.12 2.72 -5.92
C VAL A 5 -7.31 3.84 -6.56
N HIS A 6 -6.51 4.53 -5.76
CA HIS A 6 -5.61 5.59 -6.19
C HIS A 6 -4.18 5.30 -5.73
N ARG A 7 -3.22 5.49 -6.64
CA ARG A 7 -1.80 5.44 -6.32
C ARG A 7 -1.38 6.72 -5.62
N LEU A 8 -0.81 6.63 -4.42
CA LEU A 8 -0.22 7.80 -3.76
C LEU A 8 0.96 8.34 -4.58
N PRO A 9 1.18 9.65 -4.61
CA PRO A 9 2.18 10.27 -5.49
C PRO A 9 3.63 9.91 -5.10
N GLN A 10 3.87 9.62 -3.82
CA GLN A 10 5.20 9.34 -3.28
C GLN A 10 5.56 7.86 -3.43
N ASN A 11 6.86 7.58 -3.58
CA ASN A 11 7.40 6.22 -3.44
C ASN A 11 7.75 5.98 -1.98
N TYR A 12 7.70 4.72 -1.56
CA TYR A 12 7.98 4.31 -0.19
C TYR A 12 9.10 3.28 -0.16
N ARG A 13 9.67 3.04 1.02
CA ARG A 13 10.55 1.90 1.28
C ARG A 13 10.19 1.28 2.61
N TRP A 14 10.57 0.03 2.82
CA TRP A 14 10.56 -0.56 4.15
C TRP A 14 11.49 0.22 5.08
N SER A 15 10.98 0.58 6.27
CA SER A 15 11.85 1.10 7.32
C SER A 15 12.87 0.03 7.70
N ALA A 16 14.11 0.43 7.95
CA ALA A 16 15.21 -0.50 8.23
C ALA A 16 14.86 -1.46 9.38
N GLY A 17 14.85 -2.77 9.09
CA GLY A 17 14.52 -3.82 10.06
C GLY A 17 13.02 -4.13 10.22
N PHE A 18 12.13 -3.44 9.50
CA PHE A 18 10.66 -3.56 9.63
C PHE A 18 9.97 -3.94 8.30
N ALA A 19 10.64 -4.74 7.47
CA ALA A 19 10.05 -5.24 6.24
C ALA A 19 8.71 -5.95 6.51
N GLY A 20 7.68 -5.61 5.75
CA GLY A 20 6.32 -6.14 5.90
C GLY A 20 5.46 -5.45 6.98
N SER A 21 6.02 -4.55 7.80
CA SER A 21 5.28 -3.95 8.93
C SER A 21 5.37 -2.43 9.04
N LYS A 22 6.43 -1.80 8.50
CA LYS A 22 6.56 -0.34 8.53
C LYS A 22 7.25 0.20 7.31
N VAL A 23 6.68 1.25 6.74
CA VAL A 23 7.22 1.97 5.58
C VAL A 23 7.54 3.41 5.92
N GLU A 24 8.44 4.00 5.14
CA GLU A 24 8.75 5.43 5.17
C GLU A 24 8.78 6.00 3.74
N PRO A 25 8.36 7.26 3.55
CA PRO A 25 8.39 7.90 2.24
C PRO A 25 9.84 8.11 1.76
N ILE A 26 10.07 7.90 0.47
CA ILE A 26 11.33 8.24 -0.19
C ILE A 26 11.27 9.72 -0.58
N PRO A 27 12.24 10.56 -0.15
CA PRO A 27 12.31 11.95 -0.57
C PRO A 27 12.33 12.06 -2.10
N GLN A 28 11.67 13.05 -2.69
CA GLN A 28 11.54 13.19 -4.16
C GLN A 28 12.88 13.33 -4.90
N ASN A 29 13.94 13.77 -4.21
CA ASN A 29 15.30 13.84 -4.75
C ASN A 29 16.11 12.55 -4.53
N GLY A 30 15.54 11.56 -3.84
CA GLY A 30 16.11 10.24 -3.69
C GLY A 30 15.88 9.44 -4.97
N GLN A 31 16.91 8.75 -5.45
CA GLN A 31 16.74 7.77 -6.52
C GLN A 31 15.68 6.76 -6.09
N SER A 32 14.61 6.66 -6.89
CA SER A 32 13.69 5.53 -6.79
C SER A 32 14.48 4.29 -7.18
N THR A 33 14.81 3.47 -6.20
CA THR A 33 15.57 2.24 -6.40
C THR A 33 14.62 1.11 -6.80
N GLU A 34 15.18 0.03 -7.34
CA GLU A 34 14.42 -1.18 -7.73
C GLU A 34 13.56 -1.76 -6.58
N ASN A 35 13.85 -1.41 -5.33
CA ASN A 35 13.12 -1.84 -4.13
C ASN A 35 12.14 -0.78 -3.59
N SER A 36 11.75 0.19 -4.41
CA SER A 36 10.76 1.20 -4.03
C SER A 36 9.35 0.61 -4.07
N LEU A 37 8.59 0.83 -3.00
CA LEU A 37 7.20 0.43 -2.87
C LEU A 37 6.27 1.51 -3.43
N VAL A 38 5.19 1.07 -4.04
CA VAL A 38 4.05 1.91 -4.42
C VAL A 38 2.94 1.72 -3.41
N ALA A 39 2.36 2.84 -2.96
CA ALA A 39 1.19 2.81 -2.08
C ALA A 39 -0.11 3.01 -2.87
N LEU A 40 -1.09 2.15 -2.63
CA LEU A 40 -2.44 2.21 -3.17
C LEU A 40 -3.43 2.48 -2.04
N LYS A 41 -4.29 3.47 -2.19
CA LYS A 41 -5.32 3.88 -1.22
C LYS A 41 -6.71 3.75 -1.84
N LEU A 42 -7.69 3.34 -1.04
CA LEU A 42 -9.09 3.36 -1.47
C LEU A 42 -9.66 4.78 -1.41
N LEU A 43 -10.29 5.22 -2.50
CA LEU A 43 -11.09 6.44 -2.53
C LEU A 43 -12.56 6.17 -2.17
N SER A 44 -13.03 4.93 -2.37
CA SER A 44 -14.35 4.47 -1.96
C SER A 44 -14.41 2.93 -2.00
N PRO A 45 -15.06 2.28 -1.03
CA PRO A 45 -15.68 2.85 0.17
C PRO A 45 -14.64 3.18 1.27
N ALA A 46 -14.99 4.07 2.20
CA ALA A 46 -14.12 4.51 3.31
C ALA A 46 -14.47 3.80 4.65
N GLY A 47 -13.66 4.02 5.69
CA GLY A 47 -13.86 3.46 7.03
C GLY A 47 -13.67 1.95 7.11
N ASP A 48 -14.41 1.26 7.99
CA ASP A 48 -14.24 -0.19 8.25
C ASP A 48 -14.33 -1.06 7.00
N SER A 49 -15.17 -0.65 6.03
CA SER A 49 -15.31 -1.35 4.76
C SER A 49 -14.04 -1.29 3.90
N ALA A 50 -13.23 -0.24 4.04
CA ALA A 50 -11.97 -0.08 3.31
C ALA A 50 -10.96 -1.17 3.68
N TRP A 51 -10.88 -1.53 4.96
CA TRP A 51 -9.98 -2.59 5.44
C TRP A 51 -10.33 -3.94 4.83
N SER A 52 -11.64 -4.29 4.84
CA SER A 52 -12.10 -5.54 4.22
C SER A 52 -11.81 -5.58 2.72
N VAL A 53 -12.03 -4.48 2.00
CA VAL A 53 -11.72 -4.40 0.57
C VAL A 53 -10.21 -4.51 0.33
N MET A 54 -9.38 -3.86 1.14
CA MET A 54 -7.93 -3.90 0.97
C MET A 54 -7.34 -5.29 1.25
N HIS A 55 -7.86 -6.01 2.25
CA HIS A 55 -7.46 -7.40 2.51
C HIS A 55 -7.90 -8.36 1.41
N LYS A 56 -9.08 -8.16 0.82
CA LYS A 56 -9.50 -8.93 -0.36
C LYS A 56 -8.59 -8.66 -1.56
N LEU A 57 -8.19 -7.41 -1.75
CA LEU A 57 -7.23 -7.04 -2.81
C LEU A 57 -5.86 -7.69 -2.56
N SER A 58 -5.36 -7.67 -1.32
CA SER A 58 -4.08 -8.33 -1.00
C SER A 58 -4.13 -9.84 -1.20
N GLN A 59 -5.25 -10.49 -0.89
CA GLN A 59 -5.46 -11.92 -1.17
C GLN A 59 -5.42 -12.20 -2.67
N ALA A 60 -6.18 -11.44 -3.47
CA ALA A 60 -6.20 -11.61 -4.93
C ALA A 60 -4.82 -11.39 -5.58
N LEU A 61 -4.00 -10.49 -5.03
CA LEU A 61 -2.62 -10.29 -5.47
C LEU A 61 -1.70 -11.44 -5.06
N SER A 62 -1.88 -11.96 -3.84
CA SER A 62 -1.14 -13.15 -3.38
C SER A 62 -1.44 -14.37 -4.25
N ASP A 63 -2.67 -14.53 -4.73
CA ASP A 63 -3.08 -15.64 -5.61
C ASP A 63 -2.35 -15.63 -6.97
N ILE A 64 -1.82 -14.47 -7.38
CA ILE A 64 -1.01 -14.29 -8.60
C ILE A 64 0.46 -14.01 -8.29
N GLU A 65 0.93 -14.37 -7.10
CA GLU A 65 2.33 -14.24 -6.65
C GLU A 65 2.86 -12.80 -6.63
N VAL A 66 1.99 -11.81 -6.49
CA VAL A 66 2.38 -10.41 -6.31
C VAL A 66 2.48 -10.11 -4.80
N PRO A 67 3.69 -9.98 -4.23
CA PRO A 67 3.86 -9.70 -2.81
C PRO A 67 3.31 -8.31 -2.47
N CYS A 68 2.57 -8.21 -1.38
CA CYS A 68 2.02 -6.95 -0.93
C CYS A 68 1.85 -6.91 0.59
N SER A 69 1.66 -5.72 1.15
CA SER A 69 1.34 -5.55 2.57
C SER A 69 0.29 -4.46 2.76
N VAL A 70 -0.67 -4.73 3.62
CA VAL A 70 -1.68 -3.75 4.01
C VAL A 70 -1.24 -3.10 5.31
N LEU A 71 -1.01 -1.78 5.28
CA LEU A 71 -0.59 -1.00 6.45
C LEU A 71 -1.50 0.22 6.62
N GLU A 72 -1.60 0.72 7.84
CA GLU A 72 -2.33 1.95 8.13
C GLU A 72 -1.55 3.19 7.65
N CYS A 73 -2.23 4.10 6.99
CA CYS A 73 -1.75 5.42 6.57
C CYS A 73 -2.82 6.46 6.90
N GLU A 74 -2.49 7.37 7.83
CA GLU A 74 -3.41 8.44 8.25
C GLU A 74 -4.79 7.92 8.70
N GLY A 75 -4.83 6.75 9.35
CA GLY A 75 -6.06 6.11 9.83
C GLY A 75 -6.83 5.28 8.79
N GLU A 76 -6.33 5.18 7.55
CA GLU A 76 -6.93 4.38 6.48
C GLU A 76 -5.97 3.29 5.95
N PRO A 77 -6.48 2.17 5.41
CA PRO A 77 -5.63 1.13 4.88
C PRO A 77 -5.01 1.56 3.54
N CYS A 78 -3.70 1.35 3.43
CA CYS A 78 -2.95 1.43 2.19
C CYS A 78 -2.32 0.07 1.88
N LEU A 79 -2.35 -0.30 0.61
CA LEU A 79 -1.67 -1.49 0.10
C LEU A 79 -0.34 -1.07 -0.51
N PHE A 80 0.73 -1.74 -0.08
CA PHE A 80 2.09 -1.54 -0.56
C PHE A 80 2.49 -2.72 -1.41
N VAL A 81 2.94 -2.45 -2.63
CA VAL A 81 3.46 -3.40 -3.62
C VAL A 81 4.84 -2.97 -4.10
#